data_AF-A0A8D1LKP7-F1
#
_entry.id   AF-A0A8D1LKP7-F1
#
_cell.length_a   1.000
_cell.length_b   1.000
_cell.length_c   1.000
_cell.angle_alpha   90.00
_cell.angle_beta   90.00
_cell.angle_gamma   90.00
#
_symmetry.space_group_name_H-M   'P 1'
#
loop_
_entity.id
_entity.type
_entity.pdbx_description
1 polymer ?
#
loop_
_entity_poly.entity_id
_entity_poly.type
_entity_poly.pdbx_seq_one_letter_code
_entity_poly.pdbx_strand_id
1 'polypeptide(L)'
;MMSQMRHFSLKMNDGHTIPVLGLGTSAPSQVPKSETEMAIKRAIDIGYRHIDSAHLYQNEEEIGRAIQMKIADGTVKRDDIFYTTKVWGTFFRPELVQTNLERSLKKLQMSYVDLYLLHHPEALQAGEDFFPKDAHGNIIFDTVDLCTTWEAMEKCKNEGLTRSIGVSNFNCKQLERILNKPGLKYKPVCNQVECHPYLNQSKLLEFCRSHDILLVAYATLGSDARKKWVIKNKPSLLQDPVLNAIAEKHRRTPAQVALRYQLQRGVVALAKSFNEQRMKENFQVFEFELTPEDMESLDGLNRNMCYLQDLPQAAPGRVASHPETVGRMEGRGEAQLTSHVSRKSVLLATIMPLRSTALFPSEANLKAPSQQEKKNKKQK
;
A
#
# COMPACT_ATOMS: atom_id res chain seq x y z
N MET A 1 18.34 7.40 -25.05
CA MET A 1 17.67 8.31 -24.09
C MET A 1 16.78 7.53 -23.09
N MET A 2 17.23 6.35 -22.61
CA MET A 2 16.43 5.45 -21.74
C MET A 2 17.08 5.14 -20.38
N SER A 3 18.24 5.73 -20.05
CA SER A 3 19.03 5.33 -18.86
C SER A 3 18.90 6.26 -17.64
N GLN A 4 17.87 7.11 -17.55
CA GLN A 4 17.70 8.01 -16.39
C GLN A 4 16.31 8.03 -15.75
N MET A 5 15.41 7.07 -16.03
CA MET A 5 14.32 6.80 -15.09
C MET A 5 14.89 5.99 -13.92
N ARG A 6 15.40 6.68 -12.89
CA ARG A 6 15.64 6.02 -11.61
C ARG A 6 14.28 5.54 -11.10
N HIS A 7 14.03 4.24 -11.21
CA HIS A 7 12.86 3.61 -10.61
C HIS A 7 13.02 3.77 -9.10
N PHE A 8 12.36 4.77 -8.51
CA PHE A 8 12.37 4.95 -7.07
C PHE A 8 11.79 3.70 -6.45
N SER A 9 12.59 3.04 -5.62
CA SER A 9 12.21 1.81 -4.92
C SER A 9 12.54 1.98 -3.45
N LEU A 10 11.70 1.41 -2.59
CA LEU A 10 11.96 1.35 -1.15
C LEU A 10 12.45 -0.05 -0.80
N LYS A 11 13.39 -0.12 0.14
CA LYS A 11 13.87 -1.39 0.70
C LYS A 11 12.84 -1.90 1.70
N MET A 12 12.46 -3.17 1.55
CA MET A 12 11.62 -3.90 2.48
C MET A 12 12.46 -4.55 3.58
N ASN A 13 11.85 -4.89 4.72
CA ASN A 13 12.56 -5.45 5.87
C ASN A 13 13.14 -6.87 5.65
N ASP A 14 12.82 -7.52 4.53
CA ASP A 14 13.39 -8.81 4.13
C ASP A 14 14.52 -8.69 3.07
N GLY A 15 14.94 -7.46 2.77
CA GLY A 15 16.05 -7.16 1.87
C GLY A 15 15.68 -6.97 0.40
N HIS A 16 14.46 -7.32 0.00
CA HIS A 16 13.95 -7.01 -1.34
C HIS A 16 13.58 -5.53 -1.48
N THR A 17 13.30 -5.08 -2.70
CA THR A 17 12.89 -3.70 -2.99
C THR A 17 11.57 -3.66 -3.73
N ILE A 18 10.74 -2.66 -3.43
CA ILE A 18 9.44 -2.43 -4.06
C ILE A 18 9.44 -1.09 -4.83
N PRO A 19 9.06 -1.05 -6.11
CA PRO A 19 8.88 0.21 -6.82
C PRO A 19 7.78 1.04 -6.17
N VAL A 20 8.06 2.32 -5.90
CA VAL A 20 7.21 3.16 -5.05
C VAL A 20 5.89 3.56 -5.70
N LEU A 21 5.77 3.46 -7.02
CA LEU A 21 4.54 3.69 -7.76
C LEU A 21 4.10 2.39 -8.43
N GLY A 22 2.91 1.91 -8.06
CA GLY A 22 2.29 0.71 -8.62
C GLY A 22 1.02 1.02 -9.39
N LEU A 23 0.73 0.20 -10.41
CA LEU A 23 -0.55 0.20 -11.11
C LEU A 23 -1.53 -0.73 -10.38
N GLY A 24 -2.61 -0.18 -9.83
CA GLY A 24 -3.71 -0.99 -9.31
C GLY A 24 -4.57 -1.55 -10.44
N THR A 25 -5.01 -2.81 -10.34
CA THR A 25 -5.79 -3.47 -11.41
C THR A 25 -7.26 -3.74 -11.09
N SER A 26 -7.70 -3.46 -9.86
CA SER A 26 -9.12 -3.57 -9.47
C SER A 26 -10.01 -2.67 -10.35
N ALA A 27 -10.87 -3.29 -11.15
CA ALA A 27 -11.80 -2.63 -12.05
C ALA A 27 -13.27 -2.97 -11.69
N PRO A 28 -14.22 -2.08 -11.99
CA PRO A 28 -15.64 -2.42 -11.96
C PRO A 28 -15.95 -3.64 -12.86
N SER A 29 -16.92 -4.47 -12.48
CA SER A 29 -17.25 -5.72 -13.19
C SER A 29 -17.68 -5.53 -14.65
N GLN A 30 -18.14 -4.32 -15.00
CA GLN A 30 -18.52 -3.96 -16.37
C GLN A 30 -17.32 -3.66 -17.29
N VAL A 31 -16.11 -3.53 -16.75
CA VAL A 31 -14.92 -3.30 -17.58
C VAL A 31 -14.51 -4.62 -18.24
N PRO A 32 -14.41 -4.67 -19.59
CA PRO A 32 -13.99 -5.89 -20.28
C PRO A 32 -12.61 -6.35 -19.81
N LYS A 33 -12.42 -7.68 -19.70
CA LYS A 33 -11.14 -8.27 -19.31
C LYS A 33 -10.00 -7.88 -20.26
N SER A 34 -10.28 -7.78 -21.57
CA SER A 34 -9.32 -7.32 -22.59
C SER A 34 -8.74 -5.92 -22.31
N GLU A 35 -9.51 -5.03 -21.69
CA GLU A 35 -9.02 -3.70 -21.29
C GLU A 35 -7.94 -3.79 -20.21
N THR A 36 -8.02 -4.79 -19.32
CA THR A 36 -6.98 -5.03 -18.32
C THR A 36 -5.67 -5.42 -19.00
N GLU A 37 -5.71 -6.38 -19.93
CA GLU A 37 -4.53 -6.84 -20.66
C GLU A 37 -3.84 -5.69 -21.42
N MET A 38 -4.61 -4.88 -22.15
CA MET A 38 -4.09 -3.70 -22.84
C MET A 38 -3.51 -2.66 -21.88
N ALA A 39 -4.17 -2.41 -20.75
CA ALA A 39 -3.70 -1.46 -19.75
C ALA A 39 -2.37 -1.89 -19.14
N ILE A 40 -2.17 -3.19 -18.85
CA ILE A 40 -0.89 -3.70 -18.35
C ILE A 40 0.23 -3.49 -19.37
N LYS A 41 0.00 -3.84 -20.64
CA LYS A 41 1.00 -3.64 -21.70
C LYS A 41 1.44 -2.18 -21.79
N ARG A 42 0.46 -1.26 -21.84
CA ARG A 42 0.69 0.19 -21.88
C ARG A 42 1.43 0.67 -20.63
N ALA A 43 1.07 0.19 -19.44
CA ALA A 43 1.74 0.60 -18.21
C ALA A 43 3.22 0.19 -18.21
N ILE A 44 3.53 -1.02 -18.67
CA ILE A 44 4.92 -1.49 -18.80
C ILE A 44 5.69 -0.62 -19.81
N ASP A 45 5.07 -0.27 -20.94
CA ASP A 45 5.66 0.63 -21.95
C ASP A 45 5.93 2.04 -21.42
N ILE A 46 5.08 2.54 -20.52
CA ILE A 46 5.24 3.85 -19.89
C ILE A 46 6.40 3.85 -18.87
N GLY A 47 6.66 2.71 -18.22
CA GLY A 47 7.71 2.56 -17.21
C GLY A 47 7.24 1.98 -15.89
N TYR A 48 5.97 1.62 -15.74
CA TYR A 48 5.51 0.92 -14.54
C TYR A 48 6.22 -0.43 -14.42
N ARG A 49 6.69 -0.72 -13.21
CA ARG A 49 7.29 -2.01 -12.85
C ARG A 49 6.57 -2.70 -11.70
N HIS A 50 5.77 -1.98 -10.92
CA HIS A 50 4.93 -2.55 -9.87
C HIS A 50 3.48 -2.67 -10.36
N ILE A 51 2.94 -3.89 -10.34
CA ILE A 51 1.55 -4.20 -10.69
C ILE A 51 0.87 -4.83 -9.48
N ASP A 52 -0.21 -4.20 -9.00
CA ASP A 52 -1.00 -4.67 -7.86
C ASP A 52 -2.31 -5.32 -8.32
N SER A 53 -2.48 -6.59 -7.99
CA SER A 53 -3.65 -7.42 -8.31
C SER A 53 -4.15 -8.17 -7.08
N ALA A 54 -5.14 -9.04 -7.24
CA ALA A 54 -5.59 -9.97 -6.22
C ALA A 54 -6.36 -11.13 -6.86
N HIS A 55 -6.41 -12.27 -6.17
CA HIS A 55 -7.28 -13.40 -6.52
C HIS A 55 -8.74 -12.96 -6.73
N LEU A 56 -9.24 -12.08 -5.85
CA LEU A 56 -10.61 -11.54 -5.89
C LEU A 56 -10.93 -10.77 -7.18
N TYR A 57 -9.95 -10.16 -7.85
CA TYR A 57 -10.19 -9.28 -8.99
C TYR A 57 -10.50 -10.02 -10.29
N GLN A 58 -10.27 -11.33 -10.33
CA GLN A 58 -10.60 -12.22 -11.44
C GLN A 58 -10.03 -11.77 -12.80
N ASN A 59 -8.88 -11.10 -12.78
CA ASN A 59 -8.18 -10.57 -13.96
C ASN A 59 -6.69 -10.98 -14.01
N GLU A 60 -6.26 -11.90 -13.14
CA GLU A 60 -4.86 -12.35 -13.07
C GLU A 60 -4.39 -13.05 -14.36
N GLU A 61 -5.30 -13.70 -15.09
CA GLU A 61 -4.98 -14.37 -16.35
C GLU A 61 -4.63 -13.36 -17.46
N GLU A 62 -5.42 -12.29 -17.59
CA GLU A 62 -5.15 -11.18 -18.50
C GLU A 62 -3.81 -10.50 -18.18
N ILE A 63 -3.55 -10.29 -16.90
CA ILE A 63 -2.30 -9.66 -16.45
C ILE A 63 -1.10 -10.56 -16.75
N GLY A 64 -1.23 -11.88 -16.49
CA GLY A 64 -0.23 -12.88 -16.83
C GLY A 64 0.12 -12.84 -18.32
N ARG A 65 -0.89 -12.92 -19.20
CA ARG A 65 -0.67 -12.84 -20.66
C ARG A 65 0.05 -11.56 -21.06
N ALA A 66 -0.38 -10.40 -20.56
CA ALA A 66 0.27 -9.12 -20.85
C ALA A 66 1.75 -9.09 -20.43
N ILE A 67 2.07 -9.56 -19.23
CA ILE A 67 3.46 -9.62 -18.73
C ILE A 67 4.29 -10.58 -19.60
N GLN A 68 3.77 -11.77 -19.91
CA GLN A 68 4.48 -12.74 -20.76
C GLN A 68 4.76 -12.19 -22.15
N MET A 69 3.81 -11.47 -22.76
CA MET A 69 4.05 -10.79 -24.05
C MET A 69 5.18 -9.76 -23.96
N LYS A 70 5.24 -8.98 -22.88
CA LYS A 70 6.29 -7.98 -22.65
C LYS A 70 7.65 -8.56 -22.28
N ILE A 71 7.67 -9.79 -21.79
CA ILE A 71 8.90 -10.56 -21.63
C ILE A 71 9.35 -11.12 -22.98
N ALA A 72 8.42 -11.70 -23.75
CA ALA A 72 8.71 -12.32 -25.04
C ALA A 72 9.18 -11.31 -26.11
N ASP A 73 8.67 -10.08 -26.10
CA ASP A 73 9.10 -9.01 -27.00
C ASP A 73 10.38 -8.28 -26.53
N GLY A 74 10.92 -8.65 -25.37
CA GLY A 74 12.16 -8.11 -24.81
C GLY A 74 12.02 -6.73 -24.15
N THR A 75 10.79 -6.21 -23.97
CA THR A 75 10.56 -4.92 -23.29
C THR A 75 11.02 -4.96 -21.83
N VAL A 76 10.81 -6.07 -21.13
CA VAL A 76 11.21 -6.30 -19.74
C VAL A 76 11.66 -7.74 -19.51
N LYS A 77 12.42 -7.99 -18.45
CA LYS A 77 12.64 -9.32 -17.89
C LYS A 77 11.64 -9.57 -16.76
N ARG A 78 11.44 -10.83 -16.37
CA ARG A 78 10.62 -11.18 -15.20
C ARG A 78 11.09 -10.44 -13.94
N ASP A 79 12.39 -10.34 -13.71
CA ASP A 79 12.97 -9.66 -12.54
C ASP A 79 12.80 -8.13 -12.56
N ASP A 80 12.44 -7.53 -13.71
CA ASP A 80 12.11 -6.10 -13.77
C ASP A 80 10.70 -5.83 -13.24
N ILE A 81 9.81 -6.83 -13.21
CA ILE A 81 8.42 -6.69 -12.77
C ILE A 81 8.29 -7.09 -11.30
N PHE A 82 7.68 -6.21 -10.51
CA PHE A 82 7.19 -6.47 -9.17
C PHE A 82 5.69 -6.73 -9.21
N TYR A 83 5.28 -7.98 -9.08
CA TYR A 83 3.88 -8.38 -9.10
C TYR A 83 3.36 -8.74 -7.70
N THR A 84 2.26 -8.09 -7.31
CA THR A 84 1.55 -8.33 -6.05
C THR A 84 0.24 -9.06 -6.31
N THR A 85 -0.03 -10.14 -5.57
CA THR A 85 -1.37 -10.73 -5.43
C THR A 85 -1.72 -10.98 -3.97
N LYS A 86 -2.97 -11.40 -3.70
CA LYS A 86 -3.53 -11.41 -2.35
C LYS A 86 -4.41 -12.64 -2.13
N VAL A 87 -4.20 -13.32 -1.00
CA VAL A 87 -5.08 -14.40 -0.52
C VAL A 87 -6.38 -13.82 0.00
N TRP A 88 -7.50 -14.38 -0.45
CA TRP A 88 -8.83 -13.95 -0.04
C TRP A 88 -9.30 -14.70 1.22
N GLY A 89 -10.22 -14.09 1.99
CA GLY A 89 -10.68 -14.59 3.29
C GLY A 89 -11.21 -16.04 3.29
N THR A 90 -11.72 -16.53 2.16
CA THR A 90 -12.21 -17.91 1.99
C THR A 90 -11.09 -18.96 1.89
N PHE A 91 -9.83 -18.52 1.86
CA PHE A 91 -8.63 -19.37 1.82
C PHE A 91 -7.77 -19.20 3.08
N PHE A 92 -8.32 -18.66 4.17
CA PHE A 92 -7.53 -18.34 5.38
C PHE A 92 -7.18 -19.57 6.22
N ARG A 93 -7.91 -20.68 6.05
CA ARG A 93 -7.51 -21.95 6.66
C ARG A 93 -6.09 -22.31 6.18
N PRO A 94 -5.15 -22.65 7.07
CA PRO A 94 -3.73 -22.79 6.72
C PRO A 94 -3.47 -23.71 5.51
N GLU A 95 -4.23 -24.80 5.39
CA GLU A 95 -4.14 -25.77 4.30
C GLU A 95 -4.59 -25.22 2.93
N LEU A 96 -5.30 -24.09 2.89
CA LEU A 96 -5.84 -23.49 1.66
C LEU A 96 -5.02 -22.30 1.14
N VAL A 97 -4.16 -21.70 1.97
CA VAL A 97 -3.38 -20.50 1.61
C VAL A 97 -2.50 -20.77 0.39
N GLN A 98 -1.72 -21.85 0.43
CA GLN A 98 -0.85 -22.25 -0.68
C GLN A 98 -1.67 -22.59 -1.94
N THR A 99 -2.79 -23.29 -1.78
CA THR A 99 -3.70 -23.59 -2.91
C THR A 99 -4.18 -22.32 -3.60
N ASN A 100 -4.49 -21.26 -2.87
CA ASN A 100 -4.86 -19.99 -3.47
C ASN A 100 -3.71 -19.38 -4.29
N LEU A 101 -2.50 -19.37 -3.73
CA LEU A 101 -1.31 -18.85 -4.41
C LEU A 101 -1.00 -19.64 -5.69
N GLU A 102 -1.04 -20.97 -5.64
CA GLU A 102 -0.82 -21.84 -6.79
C GLU A 102 -1.87 -21.61 -7.89
N ARG A 103 -3.14 -21.38 -7.51
CA ARG A 103 -4.20 -20.98 -8.46
C ARG A 103 -3.84 -19.65 -9.16
N SER A 104 -3.36 -18.66 -8.41
CA SER A 104 -2.91 -17.38 -8.98
C SER A 104 -1.68 -17.55 -9.88
N LEU A 105 -0.66 -18.28 -9.45
CA LEU A 105 0.54 -18.59 -10.25
C LEU A 105 0.20 -19.29 -11.57
N LYS A 106 -0.75 -20.23 -11.55
CA LYS A 106 -1.25 -20.90 -12.76
C LYS A 106 -1.91 -19.92 -13.73
N LYS A 107 -2.79 -19.04 -13.25
CA LYS A 107 -3.44 -18.01 -14.09
C LYS A 107 -2.39 -17.06 -14.69
N LEU A 108 -1.41 -16.67 -13.88
CA LEU A 108 -0.34 -15.77 -14.28
C LEU A 108 0.68 -16.41 -15.22
N GLN A 109 0.75 -17.75 -15.25
CA GLN A 109 1.81 -18.52 -15.91
C GLN A 109 3.20 -18.08 -15.40
N MET A 110 3.33 -17.94 -14.09
CA MET A 110 4.56 -17.50 -13.41
C MET A 110 4.95 -18.54 -12.35
N SER A 111 6.24 -18.68 -12.08
CA SER A 111 6.74 -19.58 -11.02
C SER A 111 6.69 -18.96 -9.62
N TYR A 112 6.66 -17.62 -9.53
CA TYR A 112 6.57 -16.89 -8.27
C TYR A 112 5.92 -15.52 -8.44
N VAL A 113 5.39 -14.97 -7.34
CA VAL A 113 4.99 -13.55 -7.21
C VAL A 113 5.97 -12.79 -6.32
N ASP A 114 6.16 -11.50 -6.55
CA ASP A 114 7.13 -10.70 -5.76
C ASP A 114 6.61 -10.40 -4.36
N LEU A 115 5.29 -10.25 -4.23
CA LEU A 115 4.62 -9.99 -2.97
C LEU A 115 3.28 -10.74 -2.89
N TYR A 116 3.09 -11.47 -1.78
CA TYR A 116 1.81 -12.10 -1.46
C TYR A 116 1.23 -11.55 -0.15
N LEU A 117 -0.01 -11.08 -0.20
CA LEU A 117 -0.66 -10.38 0.92
C LEU A 117 -1.86 -11.15 1.48
N LEU A 118 -2.04 -11.13 2.80
CA LEU A 118 -3.37 -11.32 3.39
C LEU A 118 -4.26 -10.14 2.95
N HIS A 119 -5.31 -10.37 2.14
CA HIS A 119 -6.07 -9.27 1.53
C HIS A 119 -6.90 -8.47 2.54
N HIS A 120 -7.45 -9.14 3.54
CA HIS A 120 -8.26 -8.58 4.62
C HIS A 120 -8.01 -9.40 5.90
N PRO A 121 -8.14 -8.84 7.10
CA PRO A 121 -7.94 -9.62 8.33
C PRO A 121 -9.10 -10.59 8.64
N GLU A 122 -10.24 -10.48 7.97
CA GLU A 122 -11.41 -11.34 8.21
C GLU A 122 -11.30 -12.67 7.46
N ALA A 123 -11.35 -13.79 8.21
CA ALA A 123 -11.56 -15.12 7.64
C ALA A 123 -13.04 -15.30 7.27
N LEU A 124 -13.29 -15.88 6.10
CA LEU A 124 -14.63 -16.19 5.60
C LEU A 124 -14.78 -17.71 5.47
N GLN A 125 -16.02 -18.21 5.48
CA GLN A 125 -16.28 -19.62 5.25
C GLN A 125 -15.57 -20.11 3.97
N ALA A 126 -14.80 -21.18 4.10
CA ALA A 126 -14.08 -21.75 2.98
C ALA A 126 -15.05 -22.24 1.89
N GLY A 127 -14.74 -21.94 0.63
CA GLY A 127 -15.57 -22.27 -0.52
C GLY A 127 -15.17 -21.48 -1.77
N GLU A 128 -15.85 -21.77 -2.87
CA GLU A 128 -15.61 -21.10 -4.16
C GLU A 128 -16.30 -19.72 -4.25
N ASP A 129 -17.35 -19.48 -3.44
CA ASP A 129 -18.00 -18.17 -3.35
C ASP A 129 -17.11 -17.17 -2.61
N PHE A 130 -16.73 -16.07 -3.27
CA PHE A 130 -15.93 -15.01 -2.62
C PHE A 130 -16.62 -14.38 -1.41
N PHE A 131 -17.95 -14.30 -1.41
CA PHE A 131 -18.72 -13.70 -0.33
C PHE A 131 -19.79 -14.71 0.11
N PRO A 132 -19.41 -15.76 0.87
CA PRO A 132 -20.34 -16.80 1.29
C PRO A 132 -21.43 -16.17 2.15
N LYS A 133 -22.69 -16.53 1.89
CA LYS A 133 -23.85 -15.94 2.57
C LYS A 133 -24.77 -17.01 3.15
N ASP A 134 -25.33 -16.72 4.31
CA ASP A 134 -26.37 -17.54 4.93
C ASP A 134 -27.73 -17.37 4.22
N ALA A 135 -28.74 -18.11 4.68
CA ALA A 135 -30.11 -18.02 4.16
C ALA A 135 -30.76 -16.64 4.30
N HIS A 136 -30.21 -15.76 5.15
CA HIS A 136 -30.66 -14.39 5.37
C HIS A 136 -29.86 -13.35 4.59
N GLY A 137 -28.85 -13.78 3.81
CA GLY A 137 -27.99 -12.91 3.01
C GLY A 137 -26.81 -12.28 3.76
N ASN A 138 -26.55 -12.69 5.01
CA ASN A 138 -25.42 -12.21 5.80
C ASN A 138 -24.14 -12.95 5.42
N ILE A 139 -22.99 -12.26 5.47
CA ILE A 139 -21.69 -12.89 5.24
C ILE A 139 -21.38 -13.94 6.31
N ILE A 140 -20.95 -15.13 5.87
CA ILE A 140 -20.52 -16.20 6.77
C ILE A 140 -19.02 -16.06 7.04
N PHE A 141 -18.70 -15.66 8.27
CA PHE A 141 -17.32 -15.57 8.76
C PHE A 141 -16.81 -16.94 9.25
N ASP A 142 -15.49 -17.13 9.18
CA ASP A 142 -14.80 -18.27 9.81
C ASP A 142 -13.98 -17.76 11.02
N THR A 143 -13.64 -18.66 11.93
CA THR A 143 -12.92 -18.36 13.19
C THR A 143 -11.46 -18.82 13.12
N VAL A 144 -10.78 -18.49 12.02
CA VAL A 144 -9.38 -18.84 11.82
C VAL A 144 -8.47 -17.84 12.55
N ASP A 145 -7.45 -18.34 13.26
CA ASP A 145 -6.42 -17.49 13.83
C ASP A 145 -5.50 -16.94 12.74
N LEU A 146 -5.39 -15.61 12.65
CA LEU A 146 -4.47 -14.91 11.76
C LEU A 146 -3.02 -15.42 11.88
N CYS A 147 -2.59 -15.83 13.08
CA CYS A 147 -1.25 -16.36 13.28
C CYS A 147 -1.01 -17.67 12.52
N THR A 148 -2.00 -18.57 12.43
CA THR A 148 -1.85 -19.85 11.72
C THR A 148 -1.93 -19.64 10.20
N THR A 149 -2.77 -18.70 9.75
CA THR A 149 -2.74 -18.25 8.35
C THR A 149 -1.38 -17.65 7.99
N TRP A 150 -0.77 -16.86 8.89
CA TRP A 150 0.55 -16.27 8.67
C TRP A 150 1.65 -17.35 8.56
N GLU A 151 1.62 -18.41 9.36
CA GLU A 151 2.56 -19.55 9.21
C GLU A 151 2.48 -20.19 7.83
N ALA A 152 1.28 -20.31 7.26
CA ALA A 152 1.10 -20.80 5.91
C ALA A 152 1.66 -19.84 4.84
N MET A 153 1.58 -18.51 5.08
CA MET A 153 2.25 -17.51 4.23
C MET A 153 3.78 -17.65 4.31
N GLU A 154 4.33 -17.86 5.51
CA GLU A 154 5.77 -18.11 5.71
C GLU A 154 6.23 -19.37 4.98
N LYS A 155 5.41 -20.43 4.97
CA LYS A 155 5.66 -21.65 4.17
C LYS A 155 5.71 -21.35 2.67
N CYS A 156 4.77 -20.58 2.13
CA CYS A 156 4.78 -20.19 0.71
C CYS A 156 6.07 -19.43 0.32
N LYS A 157 6.59 -18.58 1.22
CA LYS A 157 7.89 -17.91 1.02
C LYS A 157 9.06 -18.89 1.05
N ASN A 158 9.06 -19.84 1.99
CA ASN A 158 10.12 -20.88 2.08
C ASN A 158 10.20 -21.74 0.82
N GLU A 159 9.06 -22.05 0.22
CA GLU A 159 8.97 -22.85 -1.02
C GLU A 159 9.30 -22.05 -2.28
N GLY A 160 9.56 -20.74 -2.16
CA GLY A 160 9.91 -19.87 -3.28
C GLY A 160 8.74 -19.46 -4.16
N LEU A 161 7.50 -19.76 -3.77
CA LEU A 161 6.28 -19.36 -4.49
C LEU A 161 6.03 -17.84 -4.41
N THR A 162 6.59 -17.20 -3.40
CA THR A 162 6.63 -15.75 -3.27
C THR A 162 7.96 -15.24 -2.71
N ARG A 163 8.43 -14.09 -3.19
CA ARG A 163 9.66 -13.47 -2.66
C ARG A 163 9.42 -12.80 -1.30
N SER A 164 8.29 -12.13 -1.13
CA SER A 164 7.99 -11.32 0.05
C SER A 164 6.54 -11.53 0.50
N ILE A 165 6.27 -11.42 1.81
CA ILE A 165 4.91 -11.58 2.36
C ILE A 165 4.52 -10.38 3.21
N GLY A 166 3.25 -9.98 3.13
CA GLY A 166 2.71 -8.83 3.85
C GLY A 166 1.22 -8.96 4.13
N VAL A 167 0.62 -7.86 4.55
CA VAL A 167 -0.82 -7.80 4.88
C VAL A 167 -1.49 -6.61 4.20
N SER A 168 -2.82 -6.61 4.20
CA SER A 168 -3.66 -5.54 3.67
C SER A 168 -4.87 -5.36 4.57
N ASN A 169 -5.25 -4.10 4.83
CA ASN A 169 -6.37 -3.71 5.70
C ASN A 169 -6.18 -4.04 7.18
N PHE A 170 -4.94 -4.17 7.66
CA PHE A 170 -4.67 -4.47 9.06
C PHE A 170 -4.56 -3.18 9.89
N ASN A 171 -5.18 -3.16 11.06
CA ASN A 171 -4.95 -2.14 12.08
C ASN A 171 -3.74 -2.49 12.97
N CYS A 172 -3.33 -1.56 13.85
CA CYS A 172 -2.16 -1.76 14.72
C CYS A 172 -2.28 -3.03 15.60
N LYS A 173 -3.45 -3.31 16.18
CA LYS A 173 -3.65 -4.49 17.04
C LYS A 173 -3.48 -5.80 16.26
N GLN A 174 -3.95 -5.85 15.02
CA GLN A 174 -3.79 -7.03 14.15
C GLN A 174 -2.34 -7.20 13.69
N LEU A 175 -1.64 -6.11 13.39
CA LEU A 175 -0.20 -6.15 13.12
C LEU A 175 0.59 -6.64 14.34
N GLU A 176 0.33 -6.08 15.52
CA GLU A 176 0.94 -6.51 16.79
C GLU A 176 0.70 -8.00 17.05
N ARG A 177 -0.49 -8.51 16.75
CA ARG A 177 -0.79 -9.94 16.88
C ARG A 177 0.18 -10.80 16.06
N ILE A 178 0.45 -10.45 14.81
CA ILE A 178 1.41 -11.17 13.96
C ILE A 178 2.85 -10.94 14.46
N LEU A 179 3.21 -9.70 14.79
CA LEU A 179 4.56 -9.34 15.23
C LEU A 179 4.96 -10.04 16.54
N ASN A 180 4.00 -10.28 17.44
CA ASN A 180 4.20 -10.94 18.73
C ASN A 180 3.93 -12.46 18.69
N LYS A 181 3.65 -13.02 17.50
CA LYS A 181 3.43 -14.45 17.32
C LYS A 181 4.68 -15.24 17.76
N PRO A 182 4.54 -16.25 18.64
CA PRO A 182 5.65 -17.14 18.98
C PRO A 182 6.25 -17.81 17.73
N GLY A 183 7.59 -17.78 17.62
CA GLY A 183 8.29 -18.38 16.49
C GLY A 183 8.04 -17.68 15.14
N LEU A 184 7.69 -16.39 15.13
CA LEU A 184 7.61 -15.58 13.91
C LEU A 184 8.93 -15.69 13.12
N LYS A 185 8.85 -16.14 11.87
CA LYS A 185 10.01 -16.32 10.99
C LYS A 185 10.22 -15.12 10.07
N TYR A 186 9.13 -14.57 9.53
CA TYR A 186 9.16 -13.43 8.63
C TYR A 186 8.16 -12.36 9.09
N LYS A 187 8.64 -11.16 9.38
CA LYS A 187 7.77 -10.00 9.63
C LYS A 187 7.03 -9.63 8.34
N PRO A 188 5.79 -9.09 8.43
CA PRO A 188 5.14 -8.48 7.28
C PRO A 188 6.02 -7.39 6.70
N VAL A 189 6.29 -7.42 5.39
CA VAL A 189 7.12 -6.39 4.73
C VAL A 189 6.37 -5.09 4.53
N CYS A 190 5.05 -5.18 4.40
CA CYS A 190 4.18 -4.04 4.19
C CYS A 190 2.78 -4.27 4.75
N ASN A 191 2.05 -3.17 4.95
CA ASN A 191 0.62 -3.13 5.15
C ASN A 191 -0.02 -2.26 4.06
N GLN A 192 -0.84 -2.87 3.20
CA GLN A 192 -1.58 -2.16 2.15
C GLN A 192 -2.92 -1.66 2.69
N VAL A 193 -3.16 -0.35 2.71
CA VAL A 193 -4.36 0.25 3.30
C VAL A 193 -4.89 1.43 2.48
N GLU A 194 -6.13 1.83 2.73
CA GLU A 194 -6.67 3.07 2.20
C GLU A 194 -5.85 4.24 2.74
N CYS A 195 -5.22 5.00 1.84
CA CYS A 195 -4.44 6.14 2.24
C CYS A 195 -4.45 7.22 1.14
N HIS A 196 -4.90 8.41 1.52
CA HIS A 196 -5.01 9.60 0.68
C HIS A 196 -5.18 10.84 1.58
N PRO A 197 -5.12 12.09 1.08
CA PRO A 197 -5.17 13.28 1.94
C PRO A 197 -6.35 13.31 2.95
N TYR A 198 -7.55 12.83 2.59
CA TYR A 198 -8.69 12.78 3.52
C TYR A 198 -8.63 11.68 4.61
N LEU A 199 -7.74 10.70 4.45
CA LEU A 199 -7.48 9.59 5.37
C LEU A 199 -5.99 9.26 5.27
N ASN A 200 -5.14 10.09 5.86
CA ASN A 200 -3.70 10.06 5.61
C ASN A 200 -2.94 8.98 6.40
N GLN A 201 -3.64 8.23 7.26
CA GLN A 201 -3.10 7.13 8.06
C GLN A 201 -1.90 7.51 8.94
N SER A 202 -1.75 8.78 9.37
CA SER A 202 -0.54 9.25 10.08
C SER A 202 -0.12 8.37 11.26
N LYS A 203 -1.06 7.95 12.11
CA LYS A 203 -0.79 7.06 13.25
C LYS A 203 -0.35 5.66 12.83
N LEU A 204 -1.02 5.08 11.83
CA LEU A 204 -0.68 3.75 11.32
C LEU A 204 0.65 3.78 10.55
N LEU A 205 0.93 4.86 9.82
CA LEU A 205 2.20 5.09 9.14
C LEU A 205 3.35 5.12 10.15
N GLU A 206 3.19 5.83 11.26
CA GLU A 206 4.21 5.90 12.30
C GLU A 206 4.42 4.54 12.99
N PHE A 207 3.34 3.83 13.30
CA PHE A 207 3.42 2.46 13.80
C PHE A 207 4.15 1.53 12.82
N CYS A 208 3.78 1.56 11.54
CA CYS A 208 4.45 0.74 10.52
C CYS A 208 5.95 1.08 10.43
N ARG A 209 6.32 2.36 10.46
CA ARG A 209 7.73 2.79 10.46
C ARG A 209 8.49 2.28 11.67
N SER A 210 7.93 2.34 12.88
CA SER A 210 8.59 1.84 14.09
C SER A 210 8.84 0.33 14.08
N HIS A 211 8.20 -0.39 13.15
CA HIS A 211 8.36 -1.83 12.95
C HIS A 211 9.01 -2.20 11.60
N ASP A 212 9.60 -1.25 10.86
CA ASP A 212 10.16 -1.45 9.52
C ASP A 212 9.16 -2.06 8.52
N ILE A 213 7.88 -1.72 8.64
CA ILE A 213 6.81 -2.14 7.74
C ILE A 213 6.52 -0.97 6.79
N LEU A 214 6.54 -1.21 5.48
CA LEU A 214 6.14 -0.19 4.52
C LEU A 214 4.61 -0.04 4.49
N LEU A 215 4.13 1.20 4.37
CA LEU A 215 2.72 1.44 4.07
C LEU A 215 2.55 1.51 2.55
N VAL A 216 1.59 0.76 2.01
CA VAL A 216 1.21 0.79 0.60
C VAL A 216 -0.19 1.38 0.49
N ALA A 217 -0.31 2.57 -0.09
CA ALA A 217 -1.57 3.27 -0.26
C ALA A 217 -2.38 2.69 -1.43
N TYR A 218 -3.55 2.13 -1.16
CA TYR A 218 -4.59 1.97 -2.18
C TYR A 218 -5.59 3.14 -2.13
N ALA A 219 -6.39 3.28 -3.20
CA ALA A 219 -7.36 4.37 -3.36
C ALA A 219 -6.75 5.77 -3.20
N THR A 220 -5.46 5.91 -3.50
CA THR A 220 -4.68 7.16 -3.40
C THR A 220 -5.35 8.35 -4.10
N LEU A 221 -6.15 8.08 -5.14
CA LEU A 221 -6.87 9.06 -5.95
C LEU A 221 -8.37 9.22 -5.57
N GLY A 222 -8.80 8.73 -4.40
CA GLY A 222 -10.19 8.84 -3.93
C GLY A 222 -11.16 7.78 -4.45
N SER A 223 -10.62 6.62 -4.86
CA SER A 223 -11.37 5.46 -5.39
C SER A 223 -12.23 5.74 -6.65
N ASP A 224 -12.87 4.70 -7.19
CA ASP A 224 -13.77 4.78 -8.33
C ASP A 224 -15.21 4.64 -7.86
N ALA A 225 -15.98 5.73 -7.90
CA ALA A 225 -17.36 5.79 -7.42
C ALA A 225 -18.30 4.75 -8.08
N ARG A 226 -17.92 4.14 -9.22
CA ARG A 226 -18.69 3.07 -9.88
C ARG A 226 -18.53 1.71 -9.22
N LYS A 227 -17.52 1.51 -8.37
CA LYS A 227 -17.31 0.26 -7.63
C LYS A 227 -18.41 0.06 -6.60
N LYS A 228 -18.89 -1.18 -6.45
CA LYS A 228 -20.03 -1.51 -5.58
C LYS A 228 -19.75 -1.23 -4.11
N TRP A 229 -18.51 -1.47 -3.67
CA TRP A 229 -18.05 -1.30 -2.29
C TRP A 229 -17.58 0.12 -1.94
N VAL A 230 -17.73 1.09 -2.86
CA VAL A 230 -17.42 2.50 -2.58
C VAL A 230 -18.66 3.20 -2.05
N ILE A 231 -18.54 3.84 -0.87
CA ILE A 231 -19.57 4.65 -0.23
C ILE A 231 -19.96 5.79 -1.17
N LYS A 232 -21.26 5.89 -1.45
CA LYS A 232 -21.81 6.92 -2.35
C LYS A 232 -21.89 8.27 -1.66
N ASN A 233 -21.96 9.34 -2.46
CA ASN A 233 -22.13 10.73 -2.00
C ASN A 233 -20.98 11.27 -1.14
N LYS A 234 -19.80 10.64 -1.19
CA LYS A 234 -18.57 11.22 -0.63
C LYS A 234 -18.04 12.31 -1.58
N PRO A 235 -17.47 13.40 -1.06
CA PRO A 235 -16.84 14.42 -1.90
C PRO A 235 -15.67 13.82 -2.70
N SER A 236 -15.46 14.33 -3.92
CA SER A 236 -14.34 13.89 -4.76
C SER A 236 -13.02 14.46 -4.24
N LEU A 237 -12.04 13.60 -3.97
CA LEU A 237 -10.70 14.01 -3.55
C LEU A 237 -10.05 14.93 -4.59
N LEU A 238 -10.15 14.58 -5.87
CA LEU A 238 -9.49 15.30 -6.95
C LEU A 238 -10.13 16.67 -7.25
N GLN A 239 -11.26 16.99 -6.60
CA GLN A 239 -11.93 18.29 -6.66
C GLN A 239 -11.70 19.12 -5.39
N ASP A 240 -10.85 18.67 -4.46
CA ASP A 240 -10.53 19.45 -3.26
C ASP A 240 -9.84 20.78 -3.63
N PRO A 241 -10.30 21.93 -3.12
CA PRO A 241 -9.72 23.24 -3.45
C PRO A 241 -8.24 23.38 -3.08
N VAL A 242 -7.80 22.82 -1.95
CA VAL A 242 -6.39 22.88 -1.52
C VAL A 242 -5.54 22.02 -2.44
N LEU A 243 -6.00 20.81 -2.77
CA LEU A 243 -5.31 19.93 -3.71
C LEU A 243 -5.17 20.58 -5.09
N ASN A 244 -6.22 21.26 -5.57
CA ASN A 244 -6.20 21.97 -6.85
C ASN A 244 -5.29 23.21 -6.82
N ALA A 245 -5.29 24.00 -5.75
CA ALA A 245 -4.41 25.16 -5.62
C ALA A 245 -2.92 24.74 -5.61
N ILE A 246 -2.58 23.65 -4.92
CA ILE A 246 -1.22 23.09 -4.94
C ILE A 246 -0.87 22.54 -6.34
N ALA A 247 -1.81 21.89 -7.01
CA ALA A 247 -1.62 21.41 -8.38
C ALA A 247 -1.30 22.55 -9.35
N GLU A 248 -2.04 23.67 -9.26
CA GLU A 248 -1.79 24.88 -10.05
C GLU A 248 -0.41 25.47 -9.76
N LYS A 249 -0.06 25.65 -8.47
CA LYS A 249 1.26 26.14 -8.03
C LYS A 249 2.42 25.36 -8.67
N HIS A 250 2.28 24.04 -8.79
CA HIS A 250 3.31 23.15 -9.35
C HIS A 250 3.19 22.89 -10.85
N ARG A 251 2.17 23.41 -11.54
CA ARG A 251 1.84 23.07 -12.95
C ARG A 251 1.70 21.55 -13.13
N ARG A 252 0.92 20.95 -12.24
CA ARG A 252 0.61 19.52 -12.16
C ARG A 252 -0.90 19.32 -12.04
N THR A 253 -1.35 18.06 -12.04
CA THR A 253 -2.74 17.70 -11.78
C THR A 253 -2.97 17.34 -10.30
N PRO A 254 -4.21 17.44 -9.80
CA PRO A 254 -4.54 17.01 -8.43
C PRO A 254 -4.16 15.55 -8.17
N ALA A 255 -4.24 14.69 -9.19
CA ALA A 255 -3.83 13.29 -9.09
C ALA A 255 -2.32 13.16 -8.86
N GLN A 256 -1.50 13.90 -9.60
CA GLN A 256 -0.05 13.94 -9.40
C GLN A 256 0.31 14.45 -8.00
N VAL A 257 -0.36 15.49 -7.50
CA VAL A 257 -0.14 16.01 -6.13
C VAL A 257 -0.49 14.96 -5.08
N ALA A 258 -1.65 14.30 -5.20
CA ALA A 258 -2.07 13.26 -4.26
C ALA A 258 -1.10 12.06 -4.24
N LEU A 259 -0.54 11.67 -5.40
CA LEU A 259 0.49 10.64 -5.49
C LEU A 259 1.80 11.11 -4.87
N ARG A 260 2.28 12.31 -5.24
CA ARG A 260 3.56 12.86 -4.76
C ARG A 260 3.58 13.00 -3.25
N TYR A 261 2.45 13.40 -2.66
CA TYR A 261 2.26 13.47 -1.22
C TYR A 261 2.55 12.15 -0.51
N GLN A 262 2.08 11.02 -1.06
CA GLN A 262 2.38 9.71 -0.51
C GLN A 262 3.87 9.37 -0.65
N LEU A 263 4.41 9.53 -1.86
CA LEU A 263 5.80 9.17 -2.15
C LEU A 263 6.79 9.94 -1.27
N GLN A 264 6.59 11.25 -1.08
CA GLN A 264 7.47 12.08 -0.25
C GLN A 264 7.42 11.73 1.24
N ARG A 265 6.39 11.02 1.69
CA ARG A 265 6.29 10.51 3.06
C ARG A 265 6.75 9.06 3.18
N GLY A 266 7.41 8.52 2.15
CA GLY A 266 7.88 7.13 2.16
C GLY A 266 6.76 6.09 2.07
N VAL A 267 5.60 6.48 1.56
CA VAL A 267 4.47 5.57 1.30
C VAL A 267 4.55 5.12 -0.16
N VAL A 268 4.43 3.81 -0.40
CA VAL A 268 4.27 3.27 -1.75
C VAL A 268 2.86 3.60 -2.23
N ALA A 269 2.70 4.22 -3.40
CA ALA A 269 1.40 4.65 -3.91
C ALA A 269 0.91 3.73 -5.02
N LEU A 270 -0.34 3.26 -4.92
CA LEU A 270 -1.04 2.59 -6.02
C LEU A 270 -1.97 3.57 -6.72
N ALA A 271 -1.86 3.62 -8.05
CA ALA A 271 -2.73 4.41 -8.92
C ALA A 271 -3.41 3.48 -9.92
N LYS A 272 -4.74 3.47 -9.96
CA LYS A 272 -5.49 2.69 -10.96
C LYS A 272 -5.91 3.59 -12.13
N SER A 273 -5.49 3.25 -13.34
CA SER A 273 -6.06 3.80 -14.58
C SER A 273 -5.90 2.80 -15.72
N PHE A 274 -6.92 2.65 -16.56
CA PHE A 274 -6.81 1.93 -17.85
C PHE A 274 -6.76 2.90 -19.04
N ASN A 275 -6.80 4.21 -18.76
CA ASN A 275 -6.58 5.24 -19.76
C ASN A 275 -5.09 5.56 -19.84
N GLU A 276 -4.53 5.46 -21.04
CA GLU A 276 -3.10 5.63 -21.31
C GLU A 276 -2.58 7.01 -20.92
N GLN A 277 -3.31 8.07 -21.26
CA GLN A 277 -2.91 9.44 -20.97
C GLN A 277 -2.80 9.67 -19.46
N ARG A 278 -3.77 9.19 -18.68
CA ARG A 278 -3.72 9.26 -17.21
C ARG A 278 -2.61 8.40 -16.62
N MET A 279 -2.26 7.27 -17.23
CA MET A 279 -1.10 6.48 -16.77
C MET A 279 0.21 7.25 -17.00
N LYS A 280 0.38 7.87 -18.17
CA LYS A 280 1.54 8.75 -18.45
C LYS A 280 1.59 9.91 -17.47
N GLU A 281 0.48 10.60 -17.25
CA GLU A 281 0.36 11.70 -16.30
C GLU A 281 0.72 11.26 -14.88
N ASN A 282 0.15 10.16 -14.38
CA ASN A 282 0.46 9.64 -13.04
C ASN A 282 1.95 9.28 -12.88
N PHE A 283 2.61 8.83 -13.95
CA PHE A 283 4.02 8.44 -13.91
C PHE A 283 4.98 9.64 -13.82
N GLN A 284 4.55 10.84 -14.24
CA GLN A 284 5.31 12.09 -14.10
C GLN A 284 5.41 12.60 -12.64
N VAL A 285 4.92 11.82 -11.66
CA VAL A 285 5.05 12.12 -10.22
C VAL A 285 6.51 12.25 -9.75
N PHE A 286 7.47 11.76 -10.54
CA PHE A 286 8.89 11.88 -10.25
C PHE A 286 9.53 13.18 -10.75
N GLU A 287 8.78 14.01 -11.49
CA GLU A 287 9.30 15.22 -12.16
C GLU A 287 9.06 16.51 -11.36
N PHE A 288 8.65 16.42 -10.09
CA PHE A 288 8.45 17.57 -9.22
C PHE A 288 8.48 17.16 -7.75
N GLU A 289 8.58 18.14 -6.86
CA GLU A 289 8.51 17.95 -5.40
C GLU A 289 7.56 18.96 -4.78
N LEU A 290 6.83 18.52 -3.76
CA LEU A 290 6.01 19.34 -2.89
C LEU A 290 6.89 19.98 -1.82
N THR A 291 6.67 21.28 -1.57
CA THR A 291 7.37 22.03 -0.51
C THR A 291 6.88 21.59 0.88
N PRO A 292 7.64 21.83 1.96
CA PRO A 292 7.18 21.54 3.33
C PRO A 292 5.80 22.15 3.64
N GLU A 293 5.53 23.36 3.14
CA GLU A 293 4.25 24.06 3.34
C GLU A 293 3.11 23.38 2.56
N ASP A 294 3.38 22.85 1.36
CA ASP A 294 2.39 22.06 0.62
C ASP A 294 2.07 20.76 1.37
N MET A 295 3.10 20.10 1.91
CA MET A 295 2.95 18.86 2.68
C MET A 295 2.11 19.09 3.94
N GLU A 296 2.36 20.18 4.68
CA GLU A 296 1.58 20.58 5.85
C GLU A 296 0.12 20.89 5.47
N SER A 297 -0.09 21.62 4.36
CA SER A 297 -1.43 21.92 3.85
C SER A 297 -2.22 20.66 3.51
N LEU A 298 -1.56 19.66 2.90
CA LEU A 298 -2.16 18.37 2.56
C LEU A 298 -2.41 17.49 3.79
N ASP A 299 -1.55 17.56 4.81
CA ASP A 299 -1.80 16.91 6.10
C ASP A 299 -3.05 17.48 6.80
N GLY A 300 -3.30 18.78 6.65
CA GLY A 300 -4.51 19.46 7.14
C GLY A 300 -5.81 19.01 6.50
N LEU A 301 -5.77 18.31 5.35
CA LEU A 301 -6.96 17.74 4.71
C LEU A 301 -7.50 16.50 5.40
N ASN A 302 -6.74 15.90 6.33
CA ASN A 302 -7.18 14.68 6.99
C ASN A 302 -8.46 14.89 7.79
N ARG A 303 -9.46 14.07 7.50
CA ARG A 303 -10.77 14.09 8.15
C ARG A 303 -11.31 12.69 8.44
N ASN A 304 -10.40 11.73 8.54
CA ASN A 304 -10.67 10.31 8.79
C ASN A 304 -11.77 9.75 7.86
N MET A 305 -11.78 10.17 6.60
CA MET A 305 -12.87 9.84 5.67
C MET A 305 -12.47 8.66 4.78
N CYS A 306 -13.03 7.50 5.09
CA CYS A 306 -12.98 6.32 4.23
C CYS A 306 -13.97 6.44 3.06
N TYR A 307 -13.56 6.00 1.88
CA TYR A 307 -14.38 5.78 0.69
C TYR A 307 -14.87 4.35 0.57
N LEU A 308 -14.19 3.36 1.15
CA LEU A 308 -14.60 1.96 1.05
C LEU A 308 -15.54 1.58 2.20
N GLN A 309 -16.53 0.74 1.90
CA GLN A 309 -17.34 0.09 2.93
C GLN A 309 -16.53 -1.04 3.55
N ASP A 310 -16.58 -1.14 4.89
CA ASP A 310 -16.14 -2.35 5.57
C ASP A 310 -16.96 -3.55 5.09
N LEU A 311 -16.37 -4.75 5.16
CA LEU A 311 -17.17 -5.97 5.02
C LEU A 311 -18.31 -5.90 6.05
N PRO A 312 -19.58 -6.17 5.66
CA PRO A 312 -20.70 -6.09 6.58
C PRO A 312 -20.41 -6.97 7.80
N GLN A 313 -20.20 -6.36 8.97
CA GLN A 313 -19.92 -7.10 10.18
C GLN A 313 -21.14 -7.96 10.52
N ALA A 314 -20.91 -9.16 11.07
CA ALA A 314 -21.97 -9.92 11.72
C ALA A 314 -22.61 -9.07 12.83
N ALA A 315 -23.92 -9.23 13.02
CA ALA A 315 -24.77 -8.49 13.95
C ALA A 315 -24.12 -8.19 15.34
N PRO A 316 -24.47 -7.07 15.99
CA PRO A 316 -23.71 -6.51 17.11
C PRO A 316 -23.69 -7.45 18.32
N GLY A 317 -22.54 -8.10 18.51
CA GLY A 317 -22.21 -8.90 19.69
C GLY A 317 -20.70 -9.12 19.87
N ARG A 318 -19.85 -8.50 19.05
CA ARG A 318 -18.39 -8.54 19.17
C ARG A 318 -17.82 -7.14 19.00
N VAL A 319 -16.84 -6.85 19.86
CA VAL A 319 -16.31 -5.53 20.20
C VAL A 319 -15.98 -4.67 18.97
N ALA A 320 -16.45 -3.41 19.02
CA ALA A 320 -16.28 -2.40 17.99
C ALA A 320 -14.81 -2.16 17.61
N SER A 321 -14.52 -2.19 16.31
CA SER A 321 -13.29 -1.69 15.70
C SER A 321 -13.52 -0.29 15.13
N HIS A 322 -13.66 0.70 16.01
CA HIS A 322 -13.54 2.11 15.65
C HIS A 322 -12.50 2.77 16.56
N PRO A 323 -11.65 3.68 16.05
CA PRO A 323 -10.73 4.45 16.88
C PRO A 323 -11.54 5.38 17.78
N GLU A 324 -11.42 5.20 19.09
CA GLU A 324 -12.17 5.94 20.11
C GLU A 324 -12.05 7.46 19.94
N THR A 325 -13.20 8.12 19.83
CA THR A 325 -13.38 9.52 20.22
C THR A 325 -13.22 9.64 21.72
N VAL A 326 -12.17 10.33 22.17
CA VAL A 326 -12.00 10.71 23.58
C VAL A 326 -13.08 11.73 23.93
N GLY A 327 -14.11 11.27 24.63
CA GLY A 327 -15.15 12.10 25.21
C GLY A 327 -14.61 12.92 26.39
N ARG A 328 -14.82 14.24 26.31
CA ARG A 328 -14.63 15.22 27.37
C ARG A 328 -15.67 14.95 28.48
N MET A 329 -15.24 14.50 29.66
CA MET A 329 -16.12 14.51 30.85
C MET A 329 -15.89 15.82 31.62
N GLU A 330 -16.89 16.71 31.58
CA GLU A 330 -17.09 17.75 32.58
C GLU A 330 -17.74 17.14 33.83
N GLY A 331 -17.28 17.59 35.00
CA GLY A 331 -17.52 16.93 36.28
C GLY A 331 -18.87 17.19 36.93
N ARG A 332 -19.08 16.50 38.06
CA ARG A 332 -19.74 16.89 39.30
C ARG A 332 -19.76 15.69 40.25
N GLY A 333 -19.39 15.90 41.51
CA GLY A 333 -19.58 14.90 42.56
C GLY A 333 -18.45 14.87 43.58
N GLU A 334 -18.48 15.82 44.51
CA GLU A 334 -17.67 15.82 45.72
C GLU A 334 -17.94 14.58 46.60
N ALA A 335 -16.88 14.00 47.16
CA ALA A 335 -16.91 13.41 48.50
C ALA A 335 -15.48 13.38 49.05
N GLN A 336 -15.26 14.14 50.12
CA GLN A 336 -14.06 14.16 50.94
C GLN A 336 -13.82 12.80 51.61
N LEU A 337 -12.58 12.34 51.64
CA LEU A 337 -12.02 11.67 52.81
C LEU A 337 -10.49 11.71 52.77
N THR A 338 -9.94 11.84 53.96
CA THR A 338 -8.69 12.50 54.29
C THR A 338 -7.49 11.55 54.34
N SER A 339 -6.32 12.16 54.14
CA SER A 339 -5.07 11.96 54.89
C SER A 339 -3.94 11.07 54.31
N HIS A 340 -2.73 11.55 54.60
CA HIS A 340 -1.40 10.90 54.59
C HIS A 340 -0.48 11.10 53.37
N VAL A 341 0.14 12.28 53.38
CA VAL A 341 1.58 12.60 53.18
C VAL A 341 2.53 11.42 52.90
N SER A 342 3.28 11.48 51.79
CA SER A 342 4.77 11.50 51.83
C SER A 342 5.36 11.97 50.49
N ARG A 343 6.41 12.80 50.59
CA ARG A 343 7.15 13.48 49.52
C ARG A 343 8.33 12.62 49.01
N LYS A 344 8.84 13.04 47.84
CA LYS A 344 10.13 12.74 47.16
C LYS A 344 9.96 11.71 46.03
N SER A 345 10.38 11.94 44.78
CA SER A 345 11.52 12.71 44.29
C SER A 345 11.28 13.27 42.88
N VAL A 346 11.82 14.46 42.67
CA VAL A 346 12.03 15.11 41.36
C VAL A 346 13.22 14.43 40.67
N LEU A 347 13.08 14.08 39.39
CA LEU A 347 14.24 14.02 38.49
C LEU A 347 13.87 14.59 37.13
N LEU A 348 14.50 15.72 36.84
CA LEU A 348 14.50 16.46 35.59
C LEU A 348 15.38 15.68 34.59
N ALA A 349 14.84 15.33 33.42
CA ALA A 349 15.65 14.89 32.29
C ALA A 349 15.25 15.72 31.05
N THR A 350 16.02 16.78 30.84
CA THR A 350 16.07 17.57 29.62
C THR A 350 16.69 16.72 28.51
N ILE A 351 15.98 16.48 27.40
CA ILE A 351 16.60 15.99 26.15
C ILE A 351 16.10 16.86 24.99
N MET A 352 17.09 17.40 24.28
CA MET A 352 17.01 18.33 23.15
C MET A 352 16.19 17.80 21.94
N PRO A 353 15.71 18.70 21.06
CA PRO A 353 15.06 18.30 19.81
C PRO A 353 16.06 17.69 18.83
N LEU A 354 15.80 16.46 18.41
CA LEU A 354 16.51 15.81 17.31
C LEU A 354 16.11 16.47 15.99
N ARG A 355 17.12 17.05 15.31
CA ARG A 355 17.02 17.55 13.94
C ARG A 355 16.68 16.40 13.00
N SER A 356 15.60 16.56 12.24
CA SER A 356 15.28 15.75 11.06
C SER A 356 16.37 15.98 10.00
N THR A 357 17.23 14.99 9.79
CA THR A 357 18.08 14.92 8.60
C THR A 357 17.30 14.23 7.50
N ALA A 358 16.87 15.02 6.52
CA ALA A 358 16.28 14.54 5.29
C ALA A 358 17.21 13.55 4.57
N LEU A 359 16.70 12.37 4.23
CA LEU A 359 17.32 11.41 3.33
C LEU A 359 17.10 11.86 1.87
N PHE A 360 17.76 12.94 1.45
CA PHE A 360 17.96 13.28 0.04
C PHE A 360 19.36 13.88 -0.12
N PRO A 361 20.25 13.30 -0.95
CA PRO A 361 21.53 13.95 -1.22
C PRO A 361 21.29 15.19 -2.09
N SER A 362 21.70 16.36 -1.59
CA SER A 362 21.82 17.59 -2.37
C SER A 362 23.07 17.52 -3.26
N GLU A 363 22.91 17.84 -4.55
CA GLU A 363 24.02 17.94 -5.49
C GLU A 363 24.86 19.18 -5.18
N ALA A 364 26.05 18.97 -4.59
CA ALA A 364 27.11 19.98 -4.55
C ALA A 364 28.48 19.29 -4.56
N ASN A 365 28.94 18.88 -5.74
CA ASN A 365 30.36 18.91 -6.14
C ASN A 365 30.52 18.35 -7.56
N LEU A 366 30.46 19.23 -8.55
CA LEU A 366 31.08 18.99 -9.86
C LEU A 366 32.12 20.07 -10.08
N LYS A 367 33.34 19.80 -9.62
CA LYS A 367 34.54 20.43 -10.17
C LYS A 367 34.78 19.82 -11.55
N ALA A 368 34.79 20.65 -12.58
CA ALA A 368 35.19 20.29 -13.93
C ALA A 368 36.65 19.80 -13.96
N PRO A 369 36.97 18.72 -14.68
CA PRO A 369 38.35 18.42 -15.05
C PRO A 369 38.76 19.28 -16.26
N SER A 370 39.92 19.91 -16.10
CA SER A 370 40.64 20.70 -17.07
C SER A 370 40.97 19.94 -18.36
N GLN A 371 41.08 20.69 -19.46
CA GLN A 371 41.58 20.22 -20.74
C GLN A 371 43.04 19.76 -20.63
N GLN A 372 43.28 18.47 -20.39
CA GLN A 372 44.59 17.87 -20.67
C GLN A 372 44.54 16.35 -20.83
N GLU A 373 43.77 15.85 -21.80
CA GLU A 373 43.94 14.47 -22.31
C GLU A 373 43.31 14.31 -23.70
N LYS A 374 43.76 15.14 -24.65
CA LYS A 374 43.66 14.85 -26.09
C LYS A 374 45.07 14.64 -26.62
N LYS A 375 45.62 13.43 -26.42
CA LYS A 375 46.72 12.84 -27.20
C LYS A 375 47.01 11.45 -26.64
N ASN A 376 46.45 10.44 -27.27
CA ASN A 376 47.01 9.09 -27.47
C ASN A 376 45.88 8.05 -27.54
N LYS A 377 45.43 7.78 -28.76
CA LYS A 377 45.11 6.43 -29.28
C LYS A 377 44.58 6.55 -30.72
N LYS A 378 45.51 6.86 -31.63
CA LYS A 378 45.52 6.30 -32.99
C LYS A 378 46.75 5.40 -33.03
N GLN A 379 46.53 4.08 -33.04
CA GLN A 379 47.43 2.98 -33.46
C GLN A 379 47.17 1.73 -32.60
N LYS A 380 46.20 0.92 -33.01
CA LYS A 380 46.36 -0.47 -33.46
C LYS A 380 44.99 -1.06 -33.71
#